data_AF-A0A564QBC0-F1
#
_entry.id   AF-A0A564QBC0-F1
#
_cell.length_a   1.000
_cell.length_b   1.000
_cell.length_c   1.000
_cell.angle_alpha   90.00
_cell.angle_beta   90.00
_cell.angle_gamma   90.00
#
_symmetry.space_group_name_H-M   'P 1'
#
loop_
_entity.id
_entity.type
_entity.pdbx_description
1 polymer ?
#
loop_
_entity_poly.entity_id
_entity_poly.type
_entity_poly.pdbx_seq_one_letter_code
_entity_poly.pdbx_strand_id
1 'polypeptide(L)'
;MYFKLHELGIIIGCAGVSFLLNTQLPIQRILTSLGIPGPAAGIAVFGGFLFVIWIFLAYRLVEKNFAGIATAIFIPAFCLMIGPWYGVTEPPWFGIYGIGAFLLMGLLIELLFKIGGWTGVILGGGLGNLTCILVTWAAIGYHTGILPTISALPILAAFAIFSGALGSVVAELIYKYGKPVS
;
A
#
# COMPACT_ATOMS: atom_id res chain seq x y z
N MET A 1 23.02 -10.32 -9.73
CA MET A 1 21.62 -9.86 -9.64
C MET A 1 20.97 -10.65 -8.50
N TYR A 2 20.43 -9.98 -7.47
CA TYR A 2 19.86 -10.67 -6.30
C TYR A 2 18.56 -11.44 -6.65
N PHE A 3 17.75 -10.85 -7.53
CA PHE A 3 16.55 -11.47 -8.09
C PHE A 3 16.82 -12.11 -9.46
N LYS A 4 16.16 -13.23 -9.74
CA LYS A 4 16.09 -13.85 -11.08
C LYS A 4 15.10 -13.09 -11.96
N LEU A 5 15.17 -13.29 -13.28
CA LEU A 5 14.29 -12.60 -14.22
C LEU A 5 12.79 -12.83 -13.94
N HIS A 6 12.39 -14.08 -13.63
CA HIS A 6 10.99 -14.38 -13.31
C HIS A 6 10.54 -13.73 -11.99
N GLU A 7 11.42 -13.66 -10.98
CA GLU A 7 11.13 -13.03 -9.68
C GLU A 7 10.94 -11.51 -9.86
N LEU A 8 11.79 -10.90 -10.68
CA LEU A 8 11.64 -9.49 -11.06
C LEU A 8 10.34 -9.27 -11.83
N GLY A 9 9.96 -10.20 -12.72
CA GLY A 9 8.67 -10.17 -13.43
C GLY A 9 7.48 -10.17 -12.48
N ILE A 10 7.52 -10.96 -11.40
CA ILE A 10 6.47 -10.98 -10.37
C ILE A 10 6.40 -9.63 -9.63
N ILE A 11 7.56 -9.13 -9.16
CA ILE A 11 7.66 -7.84 -8.44
C ILE A 11 7.09 -6.70 -9.28
N ILE A 12 7.57 -6.57 -10.52
CA ILE A 12 7.13 -5.51 -11.45
C ILE A 12 5.67 -5.71 -11.84
N GLY A 13 5.23 -6.95 -12.07
CA GLY A 13 3.85 -7.28 -12.42
C GLY A 13 2.87 -6.88 -11.32
N CYS A 14 3.13 -7.27 -10.07
CA CYS A 14 2.30 -6.89 -8.92
C CYS A 14 2.27 -5.37 -8.71
N ALA A 15 3.42 -4.70 -8.80
CA ALA A 15 3.49 -3.25 -8.71
C ALA A 15 2.71 -2.56 -9.85
N GLY A 16 2.77 -3.10 -11.06
CA GLY A 16 2.04 -2.62 -12.23
C GLY A 16 0.53 -2.76 -12.08
N VAL A 17 0.03 -3.91 -11.59
CA VAL A 17 -1.40 -4.10 -11.33
C VAL A 17 -1.89 -3.13 -10.26
N SER A 18 -1.15 -3.00 -9.16
CA SER A 18 -1.44 -2.03 -8.10
C SER A 18 -1.51 -0.59 -8.64
N PHE A 19 -0.52 -0.20 -9.45
CA PHE A 19 -0.47 1.09 -10.13
C PHE A 19 -1.69 1.33 -11.04
N LEU A 20 -2.06 0.35 -11.87
CA LEU A 20 -3.21 0.44 -12.77
C LEU A 20 -4.52 0.59 -11.99
N LEU A 21 -4.71 -0.19 -10.93
CA LEU A 21 -5.90 -0.08 -10.08
C LEU A 21 -5.98 1.30 -9.42
N ASN A 22 -4.86 1.82 -8.93
CA ASN A 22 -4.81 3.13 -8.29
C ASN A 22 -5.09 4.30 -9.24
N THR A 23 -4.72 4.17 -10.53
CA THR A 23 -4.90 5.24 -11.52
C THR A 23 -6.22 5.19 -12.27
N GLN A 24 -6.77 3.98 -12.49
CA GLN A 24 -7.99 3.81 -13.29
C GLN A 24 -9.27 3.89 -12.44
N LEU A 25 -9.20 3.56 -11.14
CA LEU A 25 -10.38 3.61 -10.28
C LEU A 25 -10.61 5.04 -9.78
N PRO A 26 -11.83 5.61 -9.93
CA PRO A 26 -12.15 6.95 -9.45
C PRO A 26 -12.42 6.97 -7.94
N ILE A 27 -11.46 6.48 -7.14
CA ILE A 27 -11.58 6.27 -5.68
C ILE A 27 -11.99 7.55 -4.97
N GLN A 28 -11.43 8.70 -5.37
CA GLN A 28 -11.77 9.98 -4.77
C GLN A 28 -13.24 10.37 -5.01
N ARG A 29 -13.78 10.10 -6.20
CA ARG A 29 -15.19 10.36 -6.51
C ARG A 29 -16.11 9.45 -5.68
N ILE A 30 -15.75 8.18 -5.55
CA ILE A 30 -16.48 7.21 -4.73
C ILE A 30 -16.52 7.67 -3.27
N LEU A 31 -15.38 8.03 -2.69
CA LEU A 31 -15.30 8.47 -1.30
C LEU A 31 -16.05 9.77 -1.02
N THR A 32 -15.99 10.71 -1.96
CA THR A 32 -16.74 11.97 -1.87
C THR A 32 -18.25 11.69 -1.92
N SER A 33 -18.71 10.75 -2.76
CA SER A 33 -20.12 10.34 -2.81
C SER A 33 -20.59 9.63 -1.54
N LEU A 34 -19.69 8.96 -0.82
CA LEU A 34 -19.96 8.31 0.47
C LEU A 34 -19.87 9.28 1.66
N GLY A 35 -19.59 10.56 1.42
CA GLY A 35 -19.45 11.55 2.48
C GLY A 35 -18.24 11.30 3.38
N ILE A 36 -17.17 10.67 2.88
CA ILE A 36 -15.92 10.45 3.60
C ILE A 36 -14.93 11.57 3.19
N PRO A 37 -14.83 12.67 3.97
CA PRO A 37 -13.91 13.74 3.68
C PRO A 37 -12.49 13.37 4.13
N GLY A 38 -11.49 13.94 3.45
CA GLY A 38 -10.12 13.97 3.94
C GLY A 38 -9.09 13.60 2.88
N PRO A 39 -7.88 14.19 2.97
CA PRO A 39 -6.79 13.85 2.07
C PRO A 39 -6.42 12.37 2.21
N ALA A 40 -6.15 11.73 1.08
CA ALA A 40 -5.70 10.34 1.01
C ALA A 40 -6.62 9.30 1.71
N ALA A 41 -7.92 9.60 1.89
CA ALA A 41 -8.89 8.65 2.46
C ALA A 41 -9.01 7.34 1.64
N GLY A 42 -8.61 7.37 0.36
CA GLY A 42 -8.46 6.18 -0.50
C GLY A 42 -7.50 5.15 0.06
N ILE A 43 -6.38 5.58 0.63
CA ILE A 43 -5.42 4.68 1.28
C ILE A 43 -6.03 4.04 2.52
N ALA A 44 -6.83 4.81 3.27
CA ALA A 44 -7.45 4.31 4.50
C ALA A 44 -8.46 3.19 4.19
N VAL A 45 -9.38 3.44 3.26
CA VAL A 45 -10.49 2.53 3.00
C VAL A 45 -10.08 1.41 2.05
N PHE A 46 -9.31 1.72 1.01
CA PHE A 46 -8.99 0.79 -0.08
C PHE A 46 -7.50 0.42 -0.15
N GLY A 47 -6.63 0.95 0.71
CA GLY A 47 -5.19 0.69 0.65
C GLY A 47 -4.82 -0.79 0.76
N GLY A 48 -5.63 -1.57 1.48
CA GLY A 48 -5.59 -3.03 1.46
C GLY A 48 -5.62 -3.63 0.05
N PHE A 49 -6.68 -3.29 -0.69
CA PHE A 49 -6.92 -3.80 -2.04
C PHE A 49 -5.97 -3.19 -3.08
N LEU A 50 -5.71 -1.89 -2.96
CA LEU A 50 -4.92 -1.15 -3.93
C LEU A 50 -3.43 -1.46 -3.80
N PHE A 51 -2.91 -1.69 -2.58
CA PHE A 51 -1.46 -1.77 -2.33
C PHE A 51 -1.07 -3.04 -1.58
N VAL A 52 -1.65 -3.29 -0.41
CA VAL A 52 -1.19 -4.36 0.50
C VAL A 52 -1.30 -5.74 -0.15
N ILE A 53 -2.40 -6.05 -0.85
CA ILE A 53 -2.56 -7.34 -1.55
C ILE A 53 -1.35 -7.62 -2.43
N TRP A 54 -0.97 -6.65 -3.26
CA TRP A 54 0.05 -6.82 -4.29
C TRP A 54 1.46 -6.89 -3.71
N ILE A 55 1.76 -6.04 -2.72
CA ILE A 55 3.05 -6.06 -2.01
C ILE A 55 3.24 -7.39 -1.28
N PHE A 56 2.21 -7.82 -0.54
CA PHE A 56 2.26 -9.06 0.23
C PHE A 56 2.32 -10.28 -0.70
N LEU A 57 1.51 -10.31 -1.76
CA LEU A 57 1.51 -11.40 -2.73
C LEU A 57 2.86 -11.54 -3.44
N ALA A 58 3.48 -10.44 -3.87
CA ALA A 58 4.81 -10.48 -4.48
C ALA A 58 5.87 -11.04 -3.53
N TYR A 59 5.85 -10.61 -2.26
CA TYR A 59 6.74 -11.15 -1.23
C TYR A 59 6.53 -12.65 -1.04
N ARG A 60 5.28 -13.10 -1.01
CA ARG A 60 4.94 -14.53 -0.83
C ARG A 60 5.27 -15.39 -2.03
N LEU A 61 5.10 -14.89 -3.26
CA LEU A 61 5.42 -15.64 -4.48
C LEU A 61 6.93 -15.77 -4.72
N VAL A 62 7.70 -14.73 -4.39
CA VAL A 62 9.16 -14.72 -4.59
C VAL A 62 9.90 -15.43 -3.45
N GLU A 63 9.34 -15.42 -2.23
CA GLU A 63 9.92 -16.08 -1.04
C GLU A 63 11.36 -15.61 -0.70
N LYS A 64 11.71 -14.38 -1.11
CA LYS A 64 12.99 -13.73 -0.77
C LYS A 64 12.78 -12.43 -0.03
N ASN A 65 13.74 -12.11 0.84
CA ASN A 65 13.80 -10.79 1.48
C ASN A 65 13.84 -9.69 0.42
N PHE A 66 13.31 -8.53 0.76
CA PHE A 66 13.22 -7.34 -0.08
C PHE A 66 12.29 -7.43 -1.29
N ALA A 67 11.64 -8.56 -1.56
CA ALA A 67 10.70 -8.66 -2.67
C ALA A 67 9.44 -7.79 -2.42
N GLY A 68 8.93 -7.78 -1.19
CA GLY A 68 7.82 -6.91 -0.79
C GLY A 68 8.24 -5.45 -0.79
N ILE A 69 9.42 -5.14 -0.23
CA ILE A 69 9.98 -3.78 -0.21
C ILE A 69 10.17 -3.25 -1.64
N ALA A 70 10.77 -4.03 -2.54
CA ALA A 70 10.96 -3.64 -3.93
C ALA A 70 9.62 -3.39 -4.63
N THR A 71 8.64 -4.29 -4.46
CA THR A 71 7.28 -4.11 -5.01
C THR A 71 6.66 -2.82 -4.49
N ALA A 72 6.78 -2.56 -3.18
CA ALA A 72 6.25 -1.37 -2.56
C ALA A 72 6.89 -0.09 -3.10
N ILE A 73 8.20 -0.07 -3.40
CA ILE A 73 8.89 1.09 -4.00
C ILE A 73 8.49 1.28 -5.48
N PHE A 74 8.25 0.21 -6.24
CA PHE A 74 7.89 0.35 -7.65
C PHE A 74 6.50 0.95 -7.86
N ILE A 75 5.53 0.68 -6.97
CA ILE A 75 4.19 1.27 -7.03
C ILE A 75 4.22 2.82 -7.11
N PRO A 76 4.79 3.54 -6.11
CA PRO A 76 4.87 4.99 -6.13
C PRO A 76 5.76 5.49 -7.28
N ALA A 77 6.81 4.74 -7.66
CA ALA A 77 7.65 5.11 -8.79
C ALA A 77 6.85 5.13 -10.10
N PHE A 78 6.01 4.12 -10.36
CA PHE A 78 5.12 4.10 -11.53
C PHE A 78 4.08 5.22 -11.47
N CYS A 79 3.49 5.49 -10.30
CA CYS A 79 2.58 6.61 -10.12
C CYS A 79 3.24 7.95 -10.52
N LEU A 80 4.47 8.18 -10.07
CA LEU A 80 5.22 9.43 -10.32
C LEU A 80 5.63 9.62 -11.79
N MET A 81 5.71 8.55 -12.58
CA MET A 81 6.05 8.65 -14.01
C MET A 81 4.91 9.22 -14.88
N ILE A 82 3.66 9.10 -14.44
CA ILE A 82 2.48 9.42 -15.26
C ILE A 82 1.80 10.71 -14.82
N GLY A 83 2.06 11.18 -13.61
CA GLY A 83 1.61 12.49 -13.16
C GLY A 83 1.80 12.69 -11.66
N PRO A 84 1.51 13.90 -11.19
CA PRO A 84 1.55 14.21 -9.77
C PRO A 84 0.56 13.34 -9.00
N TRP A 85 1.06 12.62 -8.01
CA TRP A 85 0.25 11.75 -7.19
C TRP A 85 -0.71 12.57 -6.32
N TYR A 86 -2.00 12.21 -6.35
CA TYR A 86 -3.08 12.92 -5.65
C TYR A 86 -3.23 14.39 -6.08
N GLY A 87 -2.77 14.74 -7.29
CA GLY A 87 -2.89 16.10 -7.82
C GLY A 87 -1.91 17.10 -7.19
N VAL A 88 -0.92 16.64 -6.42
CA VAL A 88 0.14 17.50 -5.88
C VAL A 88 1.17 17.78 -6.97
N THR A 89 0.90 18.79 -7.80
CA THR A 89 1.73 19.21 -8.95
C THR A 89 3.03 19.87 -8.53
N GLU A 90 3.00 20.60 -7.42
CA GLU A 90 4.15 21.26 -6.81
C GLU A 90 3.92 21.33 -5.30
N PRO A 91 4.95 21.17 -4.45
CA PRO A 91 6.35 20.81 -4.74
C PRO A 91 6.70 19.29 -4.78
N PRO A 92 7.91 18.92 -5.29
CA PRO A 92 8.39 17.54 -5.45
C PRO A 92 8.46 16.68 -4.17
N TRP A 93 8.30 17.29 -2.99
CA TRP A 93 8.40 16.59 -1.70
C TRP A 93 7.42 15.43 -1.60
N PHE A 94 6.22 15.54 -2.20
CA PHE A 94 5.20 14.50 -2.08
C PHE A 94 5.66 13.17 -2.66
N GLY A 95 6.52 13.18 -3.70
CA GLY A 95 7.14 11.97 -4.23
C GLY A 95 8.09 11.30 -3.23
N ILE A 96 8.88 12.08 -2.49
CA ILE A 96 9.80 11.58 -1.46
C ILE A 96 9.01 10.94 -0.32
N TYR A 97 7.96 11.62 0.18
CA TYR A 97 7.10 11.07 1.22
C TYR A 97 6.32 9.85 0.73
N GLY A 98 5.86 9.83 -0.52
CA GLY A 98 5.19 8.68 -1.13
C GLY A 98 6.09 7.45 -1.18
N ILE A 99 7.33 7.60 -1.68
CA ILE A 99 8.32 6.51 -1.69
C ILE A 99 8.63 6.07 -0.25
N GLY A 100 8.83 7.01 0.68
CA GLY A 100 9.09 6.70 2.08
C GLY A 100 7.93 5.96 2.78
N ALA A 101 6.70 6.38 2.54
CA ALA A 101 5.49 5.76 3.08
C ALA A 101 5.35 4.30 2.61
N PHE A 102 5.58 4.06 1.32
CA PHE A 102 5.51 2.72 0.75
C PHE A 102 6.71 1.85 1.15
N LEU A 103 7.90 2.42 1.26
CA LEU A 103 9.07 1.72 1.81
C LEU A 103 8.78 1.21 3.23
N LEU A 104 8.21 2.06 4.10
CA LEU A 104 7.82 1.67 5.44
C LEU A 104 6.72 0.60 5.45
N MET A 105 5.73 0.72 4.56
CA MET A 105 4.69 -0.31 4.38
C MET A 105 5.33 -1.67 4.02
N GLY A 106 6.19 -1.72 3.00
CA GLY A 106 6.87 -2.94 2.57
C GLY A 106 7.76 -3.52 3.65
N LEU A 107 8.49 -2.67 4.38
CA LEU A 107 9.35 -3.09 5.50
C LEU A 107 8.53 -3.72 6.63
N LEU A 108 7.43 -3.09 7.05
CA LEU A 108 6.56 -3.62 8.10
C LEU A 108 5.89 -4.93 7.69
N ILE A 109 5.43 -5.03 6.43
CA ILE A 109 4.87 -6.27 5.90
C ILE A 109 5.90 -7.41 6.04
N GLU A 110 7.13 -7.22 5.55
CA GLU A 110 8.14 -8.28 5.62
C GLU A 110 8.58 -8.58 7.05
N LEU A 111 8.76 -7.56 7.89
CA LEU A 111 9.23 -7.72 9.27
C LEU A 111 8.20 -8.42 10.15
N LEU A 112 6.93 -8.01 10.06
CA LEU A 112 5.87 -8.59 10.87
C LEU A 112 5.45 -9.96 10.34
N PHE A 113 5.56 -10.22 9.04
CA PHE A 113 5.32 -11.57 8.51
C PHE A 113 6.27 -12.61 9.13
N LYS A 114 7.51 -12.23 9.46
CA LYS A 114 8.48 -13.12 10.13
C LYS A 114 8.06 -13.59 11.53
N ILE A 115 7.09 -12.92 12.17
CA ILE A 115 6.47 -13.41 13.42
C ILE A 115 5.77 -14.75 13.18
N GLY A 116 5.35 -15.02 11.95
CA GLY A 116 4.72 -16.27 11.55
C GLY A 116 3.23 -16.33 11.85
N GLY A 117 2.58 -17.34 11.25
CA GLY A 117 1.16 -17.60 11.39
C GLY A 117 0.26 -16.46 10.86
N TRP A 118 -1.02 -16.55 11.18
CA TRP A 118 -2.00 -15.52 10.81
C TRP A 118 -1.76 -14.18 11.52
N THR A 119 -1.13 -14.20 12.70
CA THR A 119 -0.77 -12.99 13.43
C THR A 119 0.19 -12.12 12.61
N GLY A 120 1.26 -12.70 12.07
CA GLY A 120 2.20 -11.96 11.22
C GLY A 120 1.56 -11.41 9.94
N VAL A 121 0.67 -12.20 9.31
CA VAL A 121 -0.10 -11.79 8.12
C VAL A 121 -0.96 -10.57 8.42
N ILE A 122 -1.80 -10.64 9.47
CA ILE A 122 -2.76 -9.59 9.84
C ILE A 122 -2.02 -8.31 10.27
N LEU A 123 -1.03 -8.44 11.16
CA LEU A 123 -0.27 -7.29 11.66
C LEU A 123 0.54 -6.63 10.55
N GLY A 124 1.19 -7.40 9.68
CA GLY A 124 1.97 -6.88 8.56
C GLY A 124 1.15 -6.00 7.63
N GLY A 125 -0.02 -6.49 7.19
CA GLY A 125 -0.90 -5.71 6.33
C GLY A 125 -1.52 -4.51 7.02
N GLY A 126 -2.06 -4.70 8.23
CA GLY A 126 -2.76 -3.65 8.97
C GLY A 126 -1.85 -2.51 9.40
N LEU A 127 -0.73 -2.82 10.04
CA LEU A 127 0.23 -1.79 10.47
C LEU A 127 0.99 -1.19 9.27
N GLY A 128 1.26 -1.97 8.23
CA GLY A 128 1.84 -1.44 6.99
C GLY A 128 0.98 -0.35 6.36
N ASN A 129 -0.33 -0.61 6.20
CA ASN A 129 -1.24 0.38 5.63
C ASN A 129 -1.43 1.60 6.56
N LEU A 130 -1.55 1.35 7.86
CA LEU A 130 -1.63 2.43 8.86
C LEU A 130 -0.40 3.36 8.79
N THR A 131 0.81 2.80 8.76
CA THR A 131 2.03 3.61 8.68
C THR A 131 2.09 4.40 7.38
N CYS A 132 1.69 3.80 6.26
CA CYS A 132 1.63 4.50 4.98
C CYS A 132 0.71 5.73 5.04
N ILE A 133 -0.49 5.59 5.61
CA ILE A 133 -1.43 6.72 5.70
C ILE A 133 -0.98 7.77 6.71
N LEU A 134 -0.38 7.38 7.83
CA LEU A 134 0.14 8.32 8.82
C LEU A 134 1.26 9.19 8.24
N VAL A 135 2.19 8.59 7.49
CA VAL A 135 3.25 9.35 6.79
C VAL A 135 2.64 10.28 5.75
N THR A 136 1.63 9.81 5.02
CA THR A 136 0.93 10.61 4.01
C THR A 136 0.24 11.82 4.64
N TRP A 137 -0.51 11.62 5.73
CA TRP A 137 -1.15 12.72 6.45
C TRP A 137 -0.16 13.68 7.08
N ALA A 138 0.94 13.18 7.66
CA ALA A 138 1.99 14.04 8.21
C ALA A 138 2.59 14.94 7.12
N ALA A 139 2.88 14.39 5.94
CA ALA A 139 3.40 15.15 4.81
C ALA A 139 2.43 16.24 4.34
N ILE A 140 1.16 15.87 4.11
CA ILE A 140 0.13 16.81 3.66
C ILE A 140 -0.12 17.87 4.72
N GLY A 141 -0.26 17.49 5.98
CA GLY A 141 -0.48 18.42 7.09
C GLY A 141 0.67 19.41 7.25
N TYR A 142 1.92 18.95 7.17
CA TYR A 142 3.09 19.81 7.28
C TYR A 142 3.19 20.84 6.14
N HIS A 143 2.91 20.43 4.91
CA HIS A 143 3.13 21.29 3.74
C HIS A 143 1.91 22.12 3.31
N THR A 144 0.70 21.68 3.63
CA THR A 144 -0.54 22.34 3.15
C THR A 144 -1.42 22.85 4.30
N GLY A 145 -1.16 22.43 5.54
CA GLY A 145 -2.06 22.67 6.67
C GLY A 145 -3.38 21.89 6.61
N ILE A 146 -3.58 21.05 5.58
CA ILE A 146 -4.78 20.25 5.38
C ILE A 146 -4.58 18.90 6.06
N LEU A 147 -5.35 18.64 7.11
CA LEU A 147 -5.44 17.33 7.75
C LEU A 147 -6.88 16.82 7.68
N PRO A 148 -7.10 15.50 7.79
CA PRO A 148 -8.43 14.99 8.10
C PRO A 148 -8.94 15.63 9.39
N THR A 149 -10.25 15.81 9.49
CA THR A 149 -10.88 16.30 10.73
C THR A 149 -10.45 15.42 11.90
N ILE A 150 -10.09 16.03 13.03
CA ILE A 150 -9.56 15.30 14.21
C ILE A 150 -10.53 14.20 14.66
N SER A 151 -11.84 14.44 14.57
CA SER A 151 -12.87 13.44 14.88
C SER A 151 -12.90 12.24 13.91
N ALA A 152 -12.44 12.42 12.67
CA ALA A 152 -12.37 11.38 11.65
C ALA A 152 -11.07 10.56 11.70
N LEU A 153 -9.99 11.09 12.30
CA LEU A 153 -8.69 10.42 12.35
C LEU A 153 -8.73 9.00 12.95
N PRO A 154 -9.36 8.76 14.13
CA PRO A 154 -9.41 7.41 14.70
C PRO A 154 -10.17 6.42 13.82
N ILE A 155 -11.25 6.90 13.19
CA ILE A 155 -12.11 6.09 12.31
C ILE A 155 -11.34 5.72 11.04
N LEU A 156 -10.68 6.69 10.41
CA LEU A 156 -9.86 6.47 9.22
C LEU A 156 -8.64 5.58 9.52
N ALA A 157 -8.02 5.73 10.69
CA ALA A 157 -6.95 4.84 11.14
C ALA A 157 -7.46 3.40 11.34
N ALA A 158 -8.64 3.22 11.93
CA ALA A 158 -9.27 1.91 12.07
C ALA A 158 -9.57 1.28 10.69
N PHE A 159 -10.10 2.06 9.75
CA PHE A 159 -10.28 1.61 8.36
C PHE A 159 -8.95 1.23 7.70
N ALA A 160 -7.89 2.00 7.91
CA ALA A 160 -6.56 1.71 7.37
C ALA A 160 -6.02 0.36 7.87
N ILE A 161 -6.13 0.11 9.18
CA ILE A 161 -5.73 -1.16 9.79
C ILE A 161 -6.58 -2.30 9.22
N PHE A 162 -7.91 -2.13 9.22
CA PHE A 162 -8.84 -3.17 8.77
C PHE A 162 -8.63 -3.50 7.30
N SER A 163 -8.58 -2.50 6.43
CA SER A 163 -8.36 -2.70 4.99
C SER A 163 -7.00 -3.34 4.73
N GLY A 164 -5.94 -2.88 5.40
CA GLY A 164 -4.61 -3.46 5.29
C GLY A 164 -4.56 -4.93 5.71
N ALA A 165 -5.14 -5.26 6.87
CA ALA A 165 -5.23 -6.63 7.36
C ALA A 165 -6.03 -7.53 6.41
N LEU A 166 -7.17 -7.05 5.90
CA LEU A 166 -7.95 -7.77 4.91
C LEU A 166 -7.14 -8.02 3.64
N GLY A 167 -6.37 -7.04 3.17
CA GLY A 167 -5.51 -7.16 2.00
C GLY A 167 -4.43 -8.23 2.16
N SER A 168 -3.73 -8.27 3.29
CA SER A 168 -2.71 -9.32 3.52
C SER A 168 -3.33 -10.71 3.68
N VAL A 169 -4.51 -10.81 4.31
CA VAL A 169 -5.25 -12.08 4.41
C VAL A 169 -5.64 -12.58 3.02
N VAL A 170 -6.22 -11.71 2.18
CA VAL A 170 -6.58 -12.09 0.80
C VAL A 170 -5.36 -12.53 0.01
N ALA A 171 -4.24 -11.81 0.11
CA ALA A 171 -2.99 -12.20 -0.56
C ALA A 171 -2.48 -13.57 -0.10
N GLU A 172 -2.50 -13.85 1.20
CA GLU A 172 -2.08 -15.15 1.73
C GLU A 172 -3.03 -16.28 1.31
N LEU A 173 -4.33 -16.03 1.22
CA LEU A 173 -5.30 -16.99 0.70
C LEU A 173 -5.06 -17.27 -0.80
N ILE A 174 -4.83 -16.23 -1.61
CA ILE A 174 -4.48 -16.37 -3.03
C ILE A 174 -3.22 -17.22 -3.18
N TYR A 175 -2.18 -16.97 -2.38
CA TYR A 175 -0.96 -17.77 -2.42
C TYR A 175 -1.20 -19.23 -2.02
N LYS A 176 -1.94 -19.48 -0.93
CA LYS A 176 -2.20 -20.84 -0.42
C LYS A 176 -3.03 -21.69 -1.38
N TYR A 177 -4.07 -21.12 -1.96
CA TYR A 177 -5.01 -21.85 -2.83
C TYR A 177 -4.70 -21.72 -4.32
N GLY A 178 -3.83 -20.79 -4.71
CA GLY A 178 -3.42 -20.58 -6.10
C GLY A 178 -2.23 -21.43 -6.54
N LYS A 179 -1.54 -22.13 -5.62
CA LYS A 179 -0.53 -23.13 -5.99
C LYS A 179 -1.26 -24.37 -6.53
N PRO A 180 -1.01 -24.83 -7.77
CA PRO A 180 -1.51 -26.13 -8.20
C PRO A 180 -0.94 -27.20 -7.26
N VAL A 181 -1.82 -28.10 -6.80
CA VAL A 181 -1.43 -29.27 -6.01
C VAL A 181 -0.51 -30.11 -6.91
N SER A 182 0.80 -30.00 -6.66
CA SER A 182 1.83 -30.82 -7.33
C SER A 182 1.97 -32.17 -6.64
#